data_AF-A0A2M6X7T2-F1
#
_entry.id   AF-A0A2M6X7T2-F1
#
_cell.length_a   1.000
_cell.length_b   1.000
_cell.length_c   1.000
_cell.angle_alpha   90.00
_cell.angle_beta   90.00
_cell.angle_gamma   90.00
#
_symmetry.space_group_name_H-M   'P 1'
#
loop_
_entity.id
_entity.type
_entity.pdbx_description
1 polymer ?
#
loop_
_entity_poly.entity_id
_entity_poly.type
_entity_poly.pdbx_seq_one_letter_code
_entity_poly.pdbx_strand_id
1 'polypeptide(L)'
;MFQFMKKIFTMPFPWNLWVMVLGVVNLAGGIYFFDSLEGKLALISILGAMVIMQVIFSKFGFVRLLGLGHIIFWVPFVSWCVFRILEWNSLGFNFRIWLCAVIMLNSISLAIDFVDVWRYHRGERAEM
;
A
#
# COMPACT_ATOMS: atom_id res chain seq x y z
N MET A 1 -7.00 15.50 -5.95
CA MET A 1 -5.73 14.88 -6.35
C MET A 1 -4.50 15.75 -6.04
N PHE A 2 -4.37 16.95 -6.61
CA PHE A 2 -3.15 17.77 -6.46
C PHE A 2 -2.76 18.07 -5.00
N GLN A 3 -3.71 18.49 -4.16
CA GLN A 3 -3.45 18.78 -2.74
C GLN A 3 -3.03 17.53 -1.93
N PHE A 4 -3.61 16.38 -2.26
CA PHE A 4 -3.27 15.11 -1.62
C PHE A 4 -1.83 14.69 -1.96
N MET A 5 -1.47 14.76 -3.24
CA MET A 5 -0.10 14.49 -3.69
C MET A 5 0.90 15.45 -3.06
N LYS A 6 0.58 16.75 -3.02
CA LYS A 6 1.42 17.75 -2.35
C LYS A 6 1.68 17.37 -0.90
N LYS A 7 0.64 16.96 -0.16
CA LYS A 7 0.76 16.53 1.24
C LYS A 7 1.66 15.32 1.42
N ILE A 8 1.53 14.31 0.55
CA ILE A 8 2.42 13.13 0.53
C ILE A 8 3.89 13.55 0.33
N PHE A 9 4.16 14.42 -0.66
CA PHE A 9 5.53 14.86 -0.95
C PHE A 9 6.13 15.76 0.14
N THR A 10 5.29 16.47 0.91
CA THR A 10 5.74 17.32 2.02
C THR A 10 5.85 16.59 3.36
N MET A 11 5.62 15.27 3.39
CA MET A 11 5.79 14.49 4.63
C MET A 11 7.22 14.59 5.15
N PRO A 12 7.41 14.60 6.48
CA PRO A 12 8.74 14.58 7.06
C PRO A 12 9.45 13.27 6.71
N PHE A 13 10.76 13.36 6.53
CA PHE A 13 11.62 12.18 6.42
C PHE A 13 11.49 11.34 7.71
N PRO A 14 11.38 10.00 7.63
CA PRO A 14 11.57 9.13 6.47
C PRO A 14 10.29 8.76 5.69
N TRP A 15 9.13 9.29 6.06
CA TRP A 15 7.83 8.82 5.57
C TRP A 15 7.59 9.09 4.08
N ASN A 16 8.07 10.23 3.58
CA ASN A 16 8.00 10.55 2.15
C ASN A 16 8.73 9.49 1.29
N LEU A 17 9.92 9.07 1.71
CA LEU A 17 10.70 8.03 1.05
C LEU A 17 10.01 6.67 1.15
N TRP A 18 9.46 6.34 2.32
CA TRP A 18 8.71 5.11 2.53
C TRP A 18 7.53 4.97 1.57
N VAL A 19 6.70 6.01 1.45
CA VAL A 19 5.55 6.02 0.53
C VAL A 19 6.00 5.93 -0.93
N MET A 20 7.08 6.62 -1.31
CA MET A 20 7.64 6.50 -2.67
C MET A 20 8.11 5.08 -2.98
N VAL A 21 8.83 4.42 -2.06
CA VAL A 21 9.30 3.04 -2.23
C VAL A 21 8.12 2.08 -2.39
N LEU A 22 7.10 2.21 -1.53
CA LEU A 22 5.86 1.43 -1.65
C LEU A 22 5.17 1.64 -3.00
N GLY A 23 5.08 2.90 -3.44
CA GLY A 23 4.53 3.28 -4.72
C GLY A 23 5.28 2.61 -5.88
N VAL A 24 6.61 2.68 -5.89
CA VAL A 24 7.45 2.07 -6.93
C VAL A 24 7.29 0.55 -6.94
N VAL A 25 7.39 -0.12 -5.79
CA VAL A 25 7.34 -1.59 -5.73
C VAL A 25 5.99 -2.14 -6.21
N ASN A 26 4.89 -1.50 -5.84
CA ASN A 26 3.55 -1.95 -6.23
C ASN A 26 3.19 -1.50 -7.66
N LEU A 27 3.46 -0.24 -8.03
CA LEU A 27 3.10 0.29 -9.34
C LEU A 27 4.04 -0.20 -10.44
N ALA A 28 5.35 0.02 -10.31
CA ALA A 28 6.32 -0.38 -11.33
C ALA A 28 6.41 -1.90 -11.42
N GLY A 29 6.38 -2.59 -10.28
CA GLY A 29 6.32 -4.05 -10.26
C GLY A 29 5.03 -4.61 -10.86
N GLY A 30 3.88 -3.99 -10.55
CA GLY A 30 2.60 -4.37 -11.15
C GLY A 30 2.54 -4.16 -12.67
N ILE A 31 3.16 -3.09 -13.18
CA ILE A 31 3.30 -2.86 -14.63
C ILE A 31 4.25 -3.87 -15.26
N TYR A 32 5.39 -4.14 -14.63
CA TYR A 32 6.39 -5.06 -15.16
C TYR A 32 5.87 -6.50 -15.23
N PHE A 33 5.06 -6.93 -14.25
CA PHE A 33 4.43 -8.25 -14.20
C PHE A 33 2.95 -8.22 -14.59
N PHE A 34 2.54 -7.30 -15.47
CA PHE A 34 1.13 -7.12 -15.84
C PHE A 34 0.46 -8.37 -16.43
N ASP A 35 1.23 -9.25 -17.07
CA ASP A 35 0.71 -10.51 -17.61
C ASP A 35 0.25 -11.48 -16.51
N SER A 36 0.81 -11.35 -15.30
CA SER A 36 0.47 -12.18 -14.16
C SER A 36 -0.76 -11.64 -13.41
N LEU A 37 -1.48 -12.53 -12.71
CA LEU A 37 -2.62 -12.14 -11.89
C LEU A 37 -2.16 -11.21 -10.75
N GLU A 38 -1.01 -11.50 -10.16
CA GLU A 38 -0.42 -10.75 -9.05
C GLU A 38 -0.04 -9.33 -9.47
N GLY A 39 0.49 -9.13 -10.68
CA GLY A 39 0.76 -7.79 -11.21
C GLY A 39 -0.52 -6.97 -11.34
N LYS A 40 -1.58 -7.57 -11.90
CA LYS A 40 -2.91 -6.93 -11.99
C LYS A 40 -3.49 -6.62 -10.61
N LEU A 41 -3.40 -7.55 -9.66
CA LEU A 41 -3.86 -7.34 -8.29
C LEU A 41 -3.06 -6.25 -7.57
N ALA A 42 -1.75 -6.14 -7.81
CA ALA A 42 -0.93 -5.06 -7.27
C ALA A 42 -1.43 -3.69 -7.75
N LEU A 43 -1.71 -3.57 -9.05
CA LEU A 43 -2.24 -2.35 -9.65
C LEU A 43 -3.64 -2.01 -9.14
N ILE A 44 -4.53 -3.00 -9.09
CA ILE A 44 -5.88 -2.81 -8.54
C ILE A 44 -5.78 -2.37 -7.07
N SER A 45 -4.87 -2.96 -6.30
CA SER A 45 -4.72 -2.67 -4.87
C SER A 45 -4.21 -1.26 -4.64
N ILE A 46 -3.16 -0.82 -5.36
CA ILE A 46 -2.63 0.53 -5.19
C ILE A 46 -3.59 1.60 -5.72
N LEU A 47 -4.19 1.39 -6.90
CA LEU A 47 -5.12 2.35 -7.49
C LEU A 47 -6.44 2.42 -6.69
N GLY A 48 -6.96 1.28 -6.26
CA GLY A 48 -8.13 1.19 -5.40
C GLY A 48 -7.92 1.88 -4.06
N ALA A 49 -6.79 1.62 -3.40
CA ALA A 49 -6.42 2.30 -2.16
C ALA A 49 -6.31 3.82 -2.35
N MET A 50 -5.69 4.28 -3.44
CA MET A 50 -5.58 5.71 -3.77
C MET A 50 -6.94 6.39 -3.94
N VAL A 51 -7.90 5.73 -4.60
CA VAL A 51 -9.27 6.25 -4.76
C VAL A 51 -9.95 6.39 -3.40
N ILE A 52 -9.91 5.36 -2.55
CA ILE A 52 -10.51 5.41 -1.21
C ILE A 52 -9.85 6.48 -0.35
N MET A 53 -8.51 6.55 -0.33
CA MET A 53 -7.78 7.58 0.40
C MET A 53 -8.13 8.99 -0.07
N GLN A 54 -8.31 9.20 -1.38
CA GLN A 54 -8.73 10.48 -1.93
C GLN A 54 -10.16 10.86 -1.48
N VAL A 55 -11.07 9.90 -1.39
CA VAL A 55 -12.42 10.12 -0.84
C VAL A 55 -12.36 10.47 0.64
N ILE A 56 -11.59 9.74 1.45
CA ILE A 56 -11.40 10.04 2.88
C ILE A 56 -10.80 11.44 3.05
N PHE A 57 -9.74 11.75 2.31
CA PHE A 57 -9.07 13.04 2.34
C PHE A 57 -10.01 14.19 2.00
N SER A 58 -10.91 14.00 1.02
CA SER A 58 -11.88 15.03 0.63
C SER A 58 -12.89 15.38 1.74
N LYS A 59 -13.17 14.45 2.65
CA LYS A 59 -14.18 14.59 3.72
C LYS A 59 -13.56 14.96 5.07
N PHE A 60 -12.41 14.40 5.39
CA PHE A 60 -11.78 14.49 6.71
C PHE A 60 -10.41 15.18 6.71
N GLY A 61 -9.86 15.50 5.54
CA GLY A 61 -8.49 16.01 5.41
C GLY A 61 -7.44 14.92 5.56
N PHE A 62 -6.19 15.33 5.82
CA PHE A 62 -5.09 14.39 6.04
C PHE A 62 -5.11 13.88 7.49
N VAL A 63 -5.78 12.75 7.69
CA VAL A 63 -5.98 12.11 9.01
C VAL A 63 -5.50 10.67 8.99
N ARG A 64 -5.24 10.09 10.18
CA ARG A 64 -4.82 8.68 10.33
C ARG A 64 -5.78 7.65 9.69
N LEU A 65 -7.04 8.03 9.48
CA LEU A 65 -8.05 7.20 8.84
C LEU A 65 -7.70 6.83 7.38
N LEU A 66 -6.78 7.57 6.73
CA LEU A 66 -6.36 7.24 5.37
C LEU A 66 -5.80 5.81 5.24
N GLY A 67 -5.21 5.25 6.30
CA GLY A 67 -4.72 3.86 6.30
C GLY A 67 -5.79 2.80 6.03
N LEU A 68 -7.08 3.12 6.22
CA LEU A 68 -8.17 2.22 5.82
C LEU A 68 -8.15 1.89 4.32
N GLY A 69 -7.73 2.84 3.48
CA GLY A 69 -7.60 2.59 2.04
C GLY A 69 -6.64 1.45 1.75
N HIS A 70 -5.50 1.39 2.46
CA HIS A 70 -4.57 0.28 2.35
C HIS A 70 -5.16 -0.99 2.95
N ILE A 71 -5.72 -0.95 4.16
CA ILE A 71 -6.24 -2.16 4.83
C ILE A 71 -7.24 -2.91 3.95
N ILE A 72 -8.18 -2.22 3.32
CA ILE A 72 -9.23 -2.86 2.50
C ILE A 72 -8.65 -3.61 1.30
N PHE A 73 -7.62 -3.05 0.64
CA PHE A 73 -7.07 -3.62 -0.59
C PHE A 73 -5.83 -4.49 -0.37
N TRP A 74 -4.95 -4.09 0.54
CA TRP A 74 -3.67 -4.73 0.75
C TRP A 74 -3.78 -5.98 1.61
N VAL A 75 -4.74 -6.08 2.54
CA VAL A 75 -4.96 -7.33 3.29
C VAL A 75 -5.24 -8.50 2.36
N PRO A 76 -6.28 -8.48 1.49
CA PRO A 76 -6.54 -9.61 0.60
C PRO A 76 -5.39 -9.83 -0.40
N PHE A 77 -4.75 -8.76 -0.88
CA PHE A 77 -3.64 -8.87 -1.83
C PHE A 77 -2.39 -9.50 -1.21
N VAL A 78 -1.99 -9.06 -0.01
CA VAL A 78 -0.84 -9.63 0.71
C VAL A 78 -1.12 -11.09 1.07
N SER A 79 -2.32 -11.41 1.53
CA SER A 79 -2.71 -12.81 1.79
C SER A 79 -2.58 -13.67 0.52
N TRP A 80 -3.04 -13.18 -0.63
CA TRP A 80 -2.87 -13.87 -1.91
C TRP A 80 -1.39 -14.08 -2.26
N CYS A 81 -0.57 -13.03 -2.14
CA CYS A 81 0.86 -13.13 -2.41
C CYS A 81 1.57 -14.13 -1.48
N VAL A 82 1.17 -14.19 -0.21
CA VAL A 82 1.68 -15.19 0.74
C VAL A 82 1.29 -16.61 0.35
N PHE A 83 0.08 -16.85 -0.15
CA PHE A 83 -0.24 -18.18 -0.69
C PHE A 83 0.57 -18.49 -1.93
N ARG A 84 0.76 -17.50 -2.81
CA ARG A 84 1.48 -17.68 -4.07
C ARG A 84 2.97 -17.95 -3.87
N ILE A 85 3.61 -17.33 -2.87
CA ILE A 85 5.03 -17.55 -2.59
C ILE A 85 5.32 -18.96 -2.07
N LEU A 86 4.32 -19.68 -1.55
CA LEU A 86 4.45 -21.10 -1.14
C LEU A 86 4.67 -22.03 -2.33
N GLU A 87 4.21 -21.64 -3.53
CA GLU A 87 4.54 -22.31 -4.79
C GLU A 87 5.93 -21.89 -5.32
N TRP A 88 6.87 -21.60 -4.42
CA TRP A 88 8.18 -21.00 -4.70
C TRP A 88 8.84 -21.53 -5.96
N ASN A 89 8.91 -22.86 -6.11
CA ASN A 89 9.65 -23.53 -7.18
C ASN A 89 9.11 -23.28 -8.60
N SER A 90 7.84 -22.89 -8.76
CA SER A 90 7.23 -22.62 -10.07
C SER A 90 7.48 -21.20 -10.59
N LEU A 91 7.98 -20.31 -9.72
CA LEU A 91 8.11 -18.88 -10.02
C LEU A 91 9.48 -18.54 -10.62
N GLY A 92 9.56 -17.57 -11.53
CA GLY A 92 10.85 -17.05 -12.00
C GLY A 92 11.60 -16.27 -10.90
N PHE A 93 12.94 -16.27 -10.93
CA PHE A 93 13.76 -15.61 -9.89
C PHE A 93 13.38 -14.14 -9.64
N ASN A 94 13.24 -13.33 -10.70
CA ASN A 94 12.87 -11.92 -10.58
C ASN A 94 11.47 -11.75 -9.97
N PHE A 95 10.52 -12.61 -10.34
CA PHE A 95 9.16 -12.58 -9.82
C PHE A 95 9.13 -12.92 -8.32
N ARG A 96 9.93 -13.89 -7.87
CA ARG A 96 10.06 -14.24 -6.45
C ARG A 96 10.56 -13.06 -5.62
N ILE A 97 11.64 -12.40 -6.07
CA ILE A 97 12.19 -11.24 -5.37
C ILE A 97 11.14 -10.13 -5.24
N TRP A 98 10.46 -9.82 -6.33
CA TRP A 98 9.41 -8.81 -6.32
C TRP A 98 8.25 -9.20 -5.38
N LEU A 99 7.76 -10.44 -5.45
CA LEU A 99 6.67 -10.91 -4.60
C LEU A 99 7.06 -10.87 -3.11
N CYS A 100 8.30 -11.25 -2.76
CA CYS A 100 8.84 -11.10 -1.41
C CYS A 100 8.90 -9.63 -0.96
N ALA A 101 9.34 -8.72 -1.83
CA ALA A 101 9.38 -7.30 -1.53
C ALA A 101 7.97 -6.74 -1.28
N VAL A 102 7.00 -7.10 -2.11
CA VAL A 102 5.58 -6.73 -1.93
C VAL A 102 5.06 -7.24 -0.60
N ILE A 103 5.25 -8.52 -0.28
CA ILE A 103 4.78 -9.11 0.99
C ILE A 103 5.40 -8.37 2.17
N MET A 104 6.73 -8.17 2.18
CA MET A 104 7.43 -7.54 3.29
C MET A 104 7.00 -6.08 3.47
N LEU A 105 7.08 -5.28 2.42
CA LEU A 105 6.81 -3.84 2.51
C LEU A 105 5.34 -3.55 2.78
N ASN A 106 4.42 -4.25 2.11
CA ASN A 106 2.99 -4.03 2.32
C ASN A 106 2.54 -4.54 3.69
N SER A 107 3.14 -5.61 4.22
CA SER A 107 2.83 -6.07 5.58
C SER A 107 3.28 -5.07 6.65
N ILE A 108 4.47 -4.46 6.47
CA ILE A 108 4.94 -3.40 7.37
C ILE A 108 4.00 -2.20 7.29
N SER A 109 3.61 -1.78 6.09
CA SER A 109 2.65 -0.67 5.93
C SER A 109 1.31 -0.99 6.59
N LEU A 110 0.77 -2.20 6.37
CA LEU A 110 -0.48 -2.63 6.98
C LEU A 110 -0.44 -2.57 8.50
N ALA A 111 0.66 -2.99 9.12
CA ALA A 111 0.83 -2.90 10.57
C ALA A 111 0.74 -1.44 11.06
N ILE A 112 1.37 -0.51 10.32
CA ILE A 112 1.31 0.93 10.61
C ILE A 112 -0.11 1.45 10.42
N ASP A 113 -0.77 1.09 9.31
CA ASP A 113 -2.15 1.49 8.99
C ASP A 113 -3.12 1.01 10.08
N PHE A 114 -2.97 -0.21 10.60
CA PHE A 114 -3.79 -0.72 11.71
C PHE A 114 -3.59 0.09 12.99
N VAL A 115 -2.34 0.43 13.34
CA VAL A 115 -2.03 1.26 14.50
C VAL A 115 -2.65 2.65 14.35
N ASP A 116 -2.60 3.23 13.16
CA ASP A 116 -3.15 4.55 12.89
C ASP A 116 -4.67 4.59 12.94
N VAL A 117 -5.35 3.59 12.36
CA VAL A 117 -6.80 3.46 12.46
C VAL A 117 -7.23 3.23 13.92
N TRP A 118 -6.48 2.43 14.67
CA TRP A 118 -6.73 2.23 16.11
C TRP A 118 -6.59 3.53 16.91
N ARG A 119 -5.52 4.30 16.69
CA ARG A 119 -5.31 5.62 17.33
C ARG A 119 -6.38 6.63 16.95
N TYR A 120 -6.81 6.62 15.68
CA TYR A 120 -7.92 7.45 15.23
C TYR A 120 -9.20 7.16 16.02
N HIS A 121 -9.51 5.88 16.26
CA HIS A 121 -10.67 5.48 17.07
C HIS A 121 -10.56 5.94 18.54
N ARG A 122 -9.34 6.04 19.08
CA ARG A 122 -9.06 6.60 20.41
C ARG A 122 -9.12 8.14 20.48
N GLY A 123 -9.41 8.80 19.36
CA GLY A 123 -9.57 10.26 19.27
C GLY A 123 -8.32 11.00 18.77
N GLU A 124 -7.21 10.32 18.51
CA GLU A 124 -6.00 10.91 17.93
C GLU A 124 -6.17 11.08 16.42
N ARG A 125 -6.77 12.20 16.00
CA ARG A 125 -7.11 12.44 14.59
C ARG A 125 -5.97 13.04 13.76
N ALA A 126 -4.99 13.65 14.42
CA ALA A 126 -3.87 14.30 13.77
C ALA A 126 -2.95 13.29 13.06
N GLU A 127 -2.45 13.66 11.88
CA GLU A 127 -1.42 12.94 11.13
C GLU A 127 -0.15 12.71 11.98
N MET A 128 0.64 11.67 11.63
CA MET A 128 1.94 11.39 12.27
C MET A 128 2.99 12.44 11.94
#